data_AF-A0A7X8UQC0-F1
#
_entry.id   AF-A0A7X8UQC0-F1
#
_cell.length_a   1.000
_cell.length_b   1.000
_cell.length_c   1.000
_cell.angle_alpha   90.00
_cell.angle_beta   90.00
_cell.angle_gamma   90.00
#
_symmetry.space_group_name_H-M   'P 1'
#
loop_
_entity.id
_entity.type
_entity.pdbx_description
1 polymer ?
#
loop_
_entity_poly.entity_id
_entity_poly.type
_entity_poly.pdbx_seq_one_letter_code
_entity_poly.pdbx_strand_id
1 'polypeptide(L)'
;MTELTHLERAVLVKLLEGAHPLLERLRHQLSSCRVSHREMTGHGFYTYFDIEEENAASGGSTVILGDVCAEVDGMEEGAGFLLYIEQGHLTMLEGYAYDEPWPCTIAGYTLSYNAGEQRDWNALWKVLEE
;
A
#
# COMPACT_ATOMS: atom_id res chain seq x y z
N MET A 1 12.83 -8.50 13.27
CA MET A 1 12.31 -7.82 12.07
C MET A 1 11.32 -8.76 11.41
N THR A 2 10.16 -8.26 11.03
CA THR A 2 9.10 -9.09 10.46
C THR A 2 9.03 -8.86 8.96
N GLU A 3 8.72 -9.90 8.19
CA GLU A 3 8.54 -9.80 6.75
C GLU A 3 7.13 -9.28 6.42
N LEU A 4 6.95 -8.75 5.21
CA LEU A 4 5.64 -8.43 4.65
C LEU A 4 4.76 -9.69 4.58
N THR A 5 3.48 -9.55 4.90
CA THR A 5 2.50 -10.61 4.60
C THR A 5 2.28 -10.74 3.09
N HIS A 6 1.67 -11.85 2.66
CA HIS A 6 1.31 -12.03 1.25
C HIS A 6 0.38 -10.91 0.75
N LEU A 7 -0.64 -10.54 1.53
CA LEU A 7 -1.56 -9.45 1.19
C LEU A 7 -0.84 -8.11 1.07
N GLU A 8 -0.07 -7.72 2.09
CA GLU A 8 0.65 -6.43 2.09
C GLU A 8 1.58 -6.31 0.88
N ARG A 9 2.35 -7.38 0.59
CA ARG A 9 3.23 -7.40 -0.58
C ARG A 9 2.44 -7.25 -1.88
N ALA A 10 1.32 -7.97 -2.03
CA ALA A 10 0.51 -7.89 -3.23
C ALA A 10 -0.13 -6.50 -3.42
N VAL A 11 -0.64 -5.90 -2.33
CA VAL A 11 -1.19 -4.54 -2.32
C VAL A 11 -0.12 -3.52 -2.71
N LEU A 12 1.07 -3.58 -2.10
CA LEU A 12 2.19 -2.69 -2.42
C LEU A 12 2.61 -2.83 -3.88
N VAL A 13 2.75 -4.06 -4.39
CA VAL A 13 3.09 -4.29 -5.81
C VAL A 13 2.06 -3.65 -6.73
N LYS A 14 0.77 -3.76 -6.42
CA LYS A 14 -0.30 -3.19 -7.23
C LYS A 14 -0.37 -1.66 -7.13
N LEU A 15 -0.31 -1.09 -5.93
CA LEU A 15 -0.28 0.36 -5.71
C LEU A 15 0.91 1.01 -6.42
N LEU A 16 2.03 0.30 -6.50
CA LEU A 16 3.24 0.77 -7.16
C LEU A 16 3.31 0.42 -8.65
N GLU A 17 2.26 -0.10 -9.29
CA GLU A 17 2.29 -0.42 -10.73
C GLU A 17 2.30 0.84 -11.60
N GLY A 18 3.15 0.87 -12.65
CA GLY A 18 3.20 1.96 -13.62
C GLY A 18 4.61 2.51 -13.88
N ALA A 19 4.74 3.31 -14.95
CA ALA A 19 6.04 3.79 -15.43
C ALA A 19 6.50 5.13 -14.81
N HIS A 20 5.76 5.68 -13.84
CA HIS A 20 6.14 6.96 -13.22
C HIS A 20 7.46 6.80 -12.43
N PRO A 21 8.43 7.74 -12.53
CA PRO A 21 9.74 7.62 -11.88
C PRO A 21 9.67 7.43 -10.36
N LEU A 22 8.71 8.06 -9.68
CA LEU A 22 8.51 7.83 -8.24
C LEU A 22 8.10 6.39 -7.95
N LEU A 23 7.17 5.82 -8.73
CA LEU A 23 6.71 4.44 -8.53
C LEU A 23 7.84 3.43 -8.80
N GLU A 24 8.68 3.70 -9.80
CA GLU A 24 9.87 2.89 -10.06
C GLU A 24 10.83 2.88 -8.88
N ARG A 25 11.15 4.04 -8.31
CA ARG A 25 11.98 4.15 -7.10
C ARG A 25 11.36 3.43 -5.90
N LEU A 26 10.06 3.58 -5.68
CA LEU A 26 9.36 2.91 -4.58
C LEU A 26 9.37 1.38 -4.75
N ARG A 27 9.31 0.85 -5.97
CA ARG A 27 9.49 -0.59 -6.23
C ARG A 27 10.90 -1.07 -5.89
N HIS A 28 11.92 -0.24 -6.11
CA HIS A 28 13.27 -0.55 -5.65
C HIS A 28 13.34 -0.59 -4.11
N GLN A 29 12.77 0.39 -3.42
CA GLN A 29 12.66 0.38 -1.96
C GLN A 29 11.92 -0.86 -1.44
N LEU A 30 10.82 -1.26 -2.08
CA LEU A 30 10.04 -2.44 -1.71
C LEU A 30 10.87 -3.75 -1.74
N SER A 31 11.91 -3.82 -2.57
CA SER A 31 12.75 -5.02 -2.69
C SER A 31 13.63 -5.29 -1.46
N SER A 32 13.99 -4.25 -0.70
CA SER A 32 14.79 -4.33 0.53
C SER A 32 14.06 -3.79 1.77
N CYS A 33 12.83 -3.32 1.61
CA CYS A 33 11.97 -2.81 2.69
C CYS A 33 11.77 -3.83 3.80
N ARG A 34 11.81 -3.36 5.05
CA ARG A 34 11.54 -4.17 6.23
C ARG A 34 10.33 -3.65 6.98
N VAL A 35 9.56 -4.53 7.59
CA VAL A 35 8.47 -4.11 8.49
C VAL A 35 9.07 -3.81 9.86
N SER A 36 8.94 -2.56 10.29
CA SER A 36 9.39 -2.13 11.62
C SER A 36 8.42 -2.62 12.69
N HIS A 37 7.12 -2.36 12.51
CA HIS A 37 6.05 -2.83 13.38
C HIS A 37 4.69 -2.82 12.67
N ARG A 38 3.70 -3.45 13.31
CA ARG A 38 2.30 -3.42 12.91
C ARG A 38 1.41 -3.05 14.07
N GLU A 39 0.36 -2.29 13.78
CA GLU A 39 -0.71 -1.98 14.72
C GLU A 39 -2.02 -2.53 14.17
N MET A 40 -2.69 -3.41 14.94
CA MET A 40 -4.02 -3.93 14.57
C MET A 40 -5.08 -3.12 15.30
N THR A 41 -6.02 -2.54 14.56
CA THR A 41 -7.07 -1.67 15.13
C THR A 41 -8.39 -2.39 15.39
N GLY A 42 -8.51 -3.64 14.94
CA GLY A 42 -9.75 -4.42 14.94
C GLY A 42 -10.57 -4.25 13.66
N HIS A 43 -10.49 -3.08 13.02
CA HIS A 43 -11.12 -2.80 11.71
C HIS A 43 -10.09 -2.69 10.58
N GLY A 44 -8.82 -2.91 10.88
CA GLY A 44 -7.74 -2.77 9.93
C GLY A 44 -6.39 -2.93 10.58
N PHE A 45 -5.38 -2.44 9.87
CA PHE A 45 -4.01 -2.43 10.34
C PHE A 45 -3.23 -1.24 9.80
N TYR A 46 -2.17 -0.89 10.53
CA TYR A 46 -1.06 -0.08 10.04
C TYR A 46 0.19 -0.95 9.99
N THR A 47 0.90 -0.92 8.86
CA THR A 47 2.22 -1.54 8.71
C THR A 47 3.22 -0.45 8.42
N TYR A 48 4.19 -0.28 9.31
CA TYR A 48 5.23 0.74 9.19
C TYR A 48 6.51 0.14 8.62
N PHE A 49 7.17 0.90 7.76
CA PHE A 49 8.34 0.45 7.02
C PHE A 49 9.63 1.07 7.56
N ASP A 50 10.71 0.31 7.44
CA ASP A 50 12.08 0.76 7.63
C ASP A 50 12.81 0.59 6.28
N ILE A 51 13.28 1.71 5.74
CA ILE A 51 13.92 1.81 4.42
C ILE A 51 15.39 2.12 4.63
N GLU A 52 16.26 1.28 4.05
CA GLU A 52 17.71 1.47 4.16
C GLU A 52 18.13 2.82 3.56
N GLU A 53 19.00 3.53 4.28
CA GLU A 53 19.38 4.95 4.06
C GLU A 53 19.95 5.21 2.65
N GLU A 54 20.55 4.22 2.00
CA GLU A 54 21.03 4.33 0.61
C GLU A 54 19.90 4.52 -0.41
N ASN A 55 18.68 4.09 -0.06
CA ASN A 55 17.48 4.30 -0.86
C ASN A 55 16.70 5.55 -0.43
N ALA A 56 17.28 6.34 0.48
CA ALA A 56 16.60 7.51 1.00
C ALA A 56 16.65 8.69 -0.01
N ALA A 57 15.51 9.04 -0.59
CA ALA A 57 15.35 10.23 -1.40
C ALA A 57 15.41 11.51 -0.55
N SER A 58 16.23 12.47 -0.97
CA SER A 58 16.33 13.77 -0.30
C SER A 58 15.28 14.75 -0.86
N GLY A 59 14.09 14.77 -0.25
CA GLY A 59 13.06 15.80 -0.46
C GLY A 59 11.80 15.34 -1.19
N GLY A 60 10.67 16.02 -0.93
CA GLY A 60 9.37 15.78 -1.55
C GLY A 60 8.20 16.10 -0.61
N SER A 61 7.02 16.30 -1.19
CA SER A 61 5.71 16.36 -0.49
C SER A 61 5.32 14.98 0.05
N THR A 62 4.33 14.96 0.94
CA THR A 62 3.65 13.72 1.35
C THR A 62 2.67 13.33 0.24
N VAL A 63 2.78 12.10 -0.25
CA VAL A 63 1.90 11.51 -1.26
C VAL A 63 1.15 10.34 -0.62
N ILE A 64 -0.15 10.25 -0.88
CA ILE A 64 -0.98 9.13 -0.42
C ILE A 64 -1.61 8.44 -1.62
N LEU A 65 -1.30 7.16 -1.83
CA LEU A 65 -1.94 6.34 -2.86
C LEU A 65 -3.05 5.51 -2.24
N GLY A 66 -4.27 5.62 -2.78
CA GLY A 66 -5.46 4.99 -2.20
C GLY A 66 -6.41 4.37 -3.23
N ASP A 67 -5.88 3.98 -4.39
CA ASP A 67 -6.68 3.57 -5.54
C ASP A 67 -6.80 2.05 -5.72
N VAL A 68 -6.37 1.26 -4.71
CA VAL A 68 -6.47 -0.21 -4.69
C VAL A 68 -7.42 -0.66 -3.58
N CYS A 69 -8.27 -1.64 -3.91
CA CYS A 69 -9.13 -2.35 -2.97
C CYS A 69 -8.97 -3.87 -3.15
N ALA A 70 -9.55 -4.62 -2.22
CA ALA A 70 -9.57 -6.08 -2.24
C ALA A 70 -10.94 -6.63 -1.88
N GLU A 71 -11.37 -7.65 -2.61
CA GLU A 71 -12.28 -8.66 -2.08
C GLU A 71 -11.44 -9.65 -1.26
N VAL A 72 -11.80 -9.88 -0.01
CA VAL A 72 -11.04 -10.73 0.92
C VAL A 72 -11.94 -11.85 1.41
N ASP A 73 -11.45 -13.09 1.37
CA ASP A 73 -12.22 -14.23 1.85
C ASP A 73 -12.61 -14.04 3.32
N GLY A 74 -13.92 -14.10 3.59
CA GLY A 74 -14.46 -13.88 4.92
C GLY A 74 -14.80 -12.42 5.24
N MET A 75 -14.70 -11.53 4.25
CA MET A 75 -15.22 -10.15 4.32
C MET A 75 -16.39 -9.96 3.34
N GLU A 76 -17.49 -9.38 3.80
CA GLU A 76 -18.67 -9.06 2.98
C GLU A 76 -18.43 -7.85 2.07
N GLU A 77 -17.84 -6.79 2.59
CA GLU A 77 -17.63 -5.52 1.87
C GLU A 77 -16.19 -5.36 1.34
N GLY A 78 -15.30 -6.27 1.73
CA GLY A 78 -13.89 -6.24 1.35
C GLY A 78 -13.08 -5.17 2.10
N ALA A 79 -11.96 -4.74 1.50
CA ALA A 79 -11.00 -3.85 2.14
C ALA A 79 -10.45 -2.79 1.18
N GLY A 80 -10.17 -1.60 1.72
CA GLY A 80 -9.41 -0.55 1.06
C GLY A 80 -8.00 -0.43 1.63
N PHE A 81 -7.12 0.25 0.89
CA PHE A 81 -5.72 0.43 1.29
C PHE A 81 -5.23 1.85 1.01
N LEU A 82 -4.44 2.40 1.92
CA LEU A 82 -3.73 3.66 1.75
C LEU A 82 -2.23 3.45 1.95
N LEU A 83 -1.42 3.85 0.97
CA LEU A 83 0.03 3.86 1.07
C LEU A 83 0.51 5.31 1.23
N TYR A 84 1.13 5.56 2.39
CA TYR A 84 1.75 6.82 2.73
C TYR A 84 3.20 6.83 2.28
N ILE A 85 3.52 7.85 1.49
CA ILE A 85 4.85 8.10 0.96
C ILE A 85 5.31 9.46 1.45
N GLU A 86 6.39 9.51 2.23
CA GLU A 86 6.92 10.76 2.76
C GLU A 86 8.31 11.03 2.20
N GLN A 87 8.50 12.20 1.60
CA GLN A 87 9.78 12.59 1.00
C GLN A 87 10.30 11.56 -0.02
N GLY A 88 9.39 10.86 -0.70
CA GLY A 88 9.72 9.82 -1.67
C GLY A 88 10.03 8.44 -1.08
N HIS A 89 9.68 8.16 0.18
CA HIS A 89 9.89 6.86 0.83
C HIS A 89 8.60 6.15 1.16
N LEU A 90 8.60 4.81 1.09
CA LEU A 90 7.56 4.00 1.72
C LEU A 90 7.59 4.23 3.23
N THR A 91 6.51 4.78 3.80
CA THR A 91 6.41 5.07 5.25
C THR A 91 5.46 4.10 5.94
N MET A 92 4.24 3.99 5.43
CA MET A 92 3.18 3.21 6.08
C MET A 92 2.16 2.71 5.08
N LEU A 93 1.74 1.46 5.22
CA LEU A 93 0.54 0.91 4.58
C LEU A 93 -0.57 0.80 5.61
N GLU A 94 -1.71 1.43 5.35
CA GLU A 94 -2.97 1.18 6.03
C GLU A 94 -3.82 0.22 5.20
N GLY A 95 -4.41 -0.78 5.85
CA GLY A 95 -5.52 -1.57 5.31
C GLY A 95 -6.72 -1.42 6.21
N TYR A 96 -7.88 -1.11 5.65
CA TYR A 96 -9.11 -0.87 6.41
C TYR A 96 -10.27 -1.67 5.82
N ALA A 97 -11.06 -2.28 6.69
CA ALA A 97 -12.36 -2.84 6.37
C ALA A 97 -13.41 -1.71 6.31
N TYR A 98 -14.47 -1.87 5.51
CA TYR A 98 -15.51 -0.85 5.40
C TYR A 98 -16.48 -0.89 6.58
N ASP A 99 -17.22 -1.99 6.75
CA ASP A 99 -18.30 -2.10 7.74
C ASP A 99 -18.15 -3.29 8.72
N GLU A 100 -17.02 -3.98 8.67
CA GLU A 100 -16.79 -5.21 9.44
C GLU A 100 -15.42 -5.27 10.14
N PRO A 101 -15.20 -6.22 11.07
CA PRO A 101 -13.89 -6.43 11.65
C PRO A 101 -12.89 -6.99 10.64
N TRP A 102 -11.62 -6.63 10.80
CA TRP A 102 -10.55 -7.22 10.02
C TRP A 102 -10.35 -8.71 10.39
N PRO A 103 -10.25 -9.62 9.41
CA PRO A 103 -10.14 -11.05 9.71
C PRO A 103 -8.80 -11.39 10.37
N CYS A 104 -8.83 -12.33 11.33
CA CYS A 104 -7.62 -12.81 11.99
C CYS A 104 -6.70 -13.61 11.06
N THR A 105 -7.26 -14.17 9.99
CA THR A 105 -6.54 -14.95 8.97
C THR A 105 -7.14 -14.68 7.61
N ILE A 106 -6.28 -14.41 6.62
CA ILE A 106 -6.68 -14.20 5.23
C ILE A 106 -6.36 -15.47 4.45
N ALA A 107 -7.40 -16.18 3.98
CA ALA A 107 -7.24 -17.41 3.20
C ALA A 107 -7.02 -17.13 1.71
N GLY A 108 -7.67 -16.09 1.20
CA GLY A 108 -7.63 -15.67 -0.21
C GLY A 108 -8.08 -14.22 -0.34
N TYR A 109 -7.71 -13.60 -1.47
CA TYR A 109 -8.12 -12.25 -1.82
C TYR A 109 -7.94 -12.01 -3.32
N THR A 110 -8.70 -11.05 -3.85
CA THR A 110 -8.58 -10.54 -5.22
C THR A 110 -8.41 -9.03 -5.17
N LEU A 111 -7.37 -8.49 -5.83
CA LEU A 111 -7.09 -7.06 -5.87
C LEU A 111 -7.60 -6.40 -7.15
N SER A 112 -8.23 -5.24 -7.02
CA SER A 112 -8.69 -4.40 -8.13
C SER A 112 -8.32 -2.93 -7.91
N TYR A 113 -8.48 -2.10 -8.94
CA TYR A 113 -8.43 -0.65 -8.75
C TYR A 113 -9.83 -0.12 -8.49
N ASN A 114 -9.96 0.99 -7.76
CA ASN A 114 -11.28 1.59 -7.47
C ASN A 114 -12.05 1.99 -8.75
N ALA A 115 -11.33 2.24 -9.85
CA ALA A 115 -11.91 2.56 -11.16
C ALA A 115 -12.30 1.31 -11.99
N GLY A 116 -12.01 0.09 -11.50
CA GLY A 116 -12.25 -1.18 -12.19
C GLY A 116 -10.96 -1.95 -12.52
N GLU A 117 -10.95 -2.67 -13.65
CA GLU A 117 -9.79 -3.47 -14.08
C GLU A 117 -8.57 -2.63 -14.44
N GLN A 118 -8.80 -1.42 -14.98
CA GLN A 118 -7.74 -0.50 -15.38
C GLN A 118 -7.54 0.59 -14.32
N ARG A 119 -6.28 0.94 -14.07
CA ARG A 119 -5.92 2.06 -13.21
C ARG A 119 -6.29 3.39 -13.86
N ASP A 120 -6.87 4.32 -13.10
CA ASP A 120 -7.08 5.69 -13.56
C ASP A 120 -5.75 6.47 -13.50
N TRP A 121 -5.01 6.44 -14.61
CA TRP A 121 -3.72 7.13 -14.72
C TRP A 121 -3.83 8.65 -14.59
N ASN A 122 -4.96 9.25 -14.99
CA ASN A 122 -5.13 10.70 -14.90
C ASN A 122 -5.33 11.14 -13.45
N ALA A 123 -6.09 10.38 -12.68
CA ALA A 123 -6.24 10.61 -11.24
C ALA A 123 -4.91 10.40 -10.52
N LEU A 124 -4.19 9.32 -10.83
CA LEU A 124 -2.89 9.02 -10.24
C LEU A 124 -1.86 10.13 -10.51
N TRP A 125 -1.76 10.62 -11.74
CA TRP A 125 -0.75 11.60 -12.10
C TRP A 125 -0.90 12.91 -11.33
N LYS A 126 -2.15 13.34 -11.06
CA LYS A 126 -2.42 14.50 -10.21
C LYS A 126 -1.87 14.30 -8.80
N VAL A 127 -2.10 13.13 -8.21
CA VAL A 127 -1.60 12.79 -6.86
C VAL A 127 -0.07 12.74 -6.82
N LEU A 128 0.60 12.33 -7.91
CA LEU A 128 2.06 12.21 -7.96
C LEU A 128 2.79 13.53 -8.25
N GLU A 129 2.09 14.56 -8.73
CA GLU A 129 2.66 15.88 -9.07
C GLU A 129 2.33 17.01 -8.07
N GLU A 130 1.53 16.72 -7.02
CA GLU A 130 1.22 17.62 -5.90
C GLU A 130 2.38 17.77 -4.89
#